data_AF-A0A2R6QKQ7-F1
#
_entry.id   AF-A0A2R6QKQ7-F1
#
_cell.length_a   1.000
_cell.length_b   1.000
_cell.length_c   1.000
_cell.angle_alpha   90.00
_cell.angle_beta   90.00
_cell.angle_gamma   90.00
#
_symmetry.space_group_name_H-M   'P 1'
#
loop_
_entity.id
_entity.type
_entity.pdbx_description
1 polymer ?
#
loop_
_entity_poly.entity_id
_entity_poly.type
_entity_poly.pdbx_seq_one_letter_code
_entity_poly.pdbx_strand_id
1 'polypeptide(L)'
;MLRNILEVLMESTPREIDARKLEKGLCEMDEVVAIHELHIWAITVGKVLLACHVKVRPEADAEMVLDNVIDYIRREYNISHVTIQIER
;
A
#
# COMPACT_ATOMS: atom_id res chain seq x y z
N MET A 1 12.73 -17.73 -13.03
CA MET A 1 12.17 -17.41 -14.36
C MET A 1 10.72 -17.86 -14.44
N LEU A 2 10.40 -19.15 -14.63
CA LEU A 2 9.01 -19.61 -14.78
C LEU A 2 8.11 -19.31 -13.56
N ARG A 3 8.64 -19.47 -12.34
CA ARG A 3 7.94 -19.18 -11.09
C ARG A 3 7.51 -17.71 -10.96
N ASN A 4 8.39 -16.77 -11.29
CA ASN A 4 8.11 -15.34 -11.18
C ASN A 4 7.01 -14.91 -12.16
N ILE A 5 6.95 -15.54 -13.34
CA ILE A 5 5.89 -15.29 -14.33
C ILE A 5 4.54 -15.77 -13.78
N LEU A 6 4.51 -16.95 -13.14
CA LEU A 6 3.30 -17.44 -12.47
C LEU A 6 2.87 -16.55 -11.31
N GLU A 7 3.81 -16.01 -10.52
CA GLU A 7 3.50 -15.10 -9.40
C GLU A 7 2.87 -13.79 -9.89
N VAL A 8 3.34 -13.25 -11.02
CA VAL A 8 2.72 -12.09 -11.70
C VAL A 8 1.32 -12.42 -12.20
N LEU A 9 1.14 -13.58 -12.85
CA LEU A 9 -0.18 -14.01 -13.37
C LEU A 9 -1.21 -14.27 -12.26
N MET A 10 -0.75 -14.68 -11.08
CA MET A 10 -1.60 -14.93 -9.91
C MET A 10 -1.84 -13.68 -9.07
N GLU A 11 -1.35 -12.51 -9.52
CA GLU A 11 -1.42 -11.24 -8.79
C GLU A 11 -0.92 -11.36 -7.34
N SER A 12 0.07 -12.23 -7.14
CA SER A 12 0.61 -12.50 -5.81
C SER A 12 1.40 -11.29 -5.29
N THR A 13 1.37 -11.08 -3.98
CA THR A 13 2.22 -10.09 -3.32
C THR A 13 3.70 -10.41 -3.57
N PRO A 14 4.49 -9.44 -4.08
CA PRO A 14 5.91 -9.62 -4.30
C PRO A 14 6.62 -10.08 -3.04
N ARG A 15 7.56 -11.03 -3.18
CA ARG A 15 8.24 -11.69 -2.06
C ARG A 15 9.08 -10.74 -1.22
N GLU A 16 9.48 -9.61 -1.81
CA GLU A 16 10.29 -8.58 -1.16
C GLU A 16 9.46 -7.67 -0.25
N ILE A 17 8.13 -7.75 -0.32
CA ILE A 17 7.21 -6.89 0.43
C ILE A 17 6.52 -7.69 1.53
N ASP A 18 6.78 -7.29 2.77
CA ASP A 18 6.00 -7.75 3.92
C ASP A 18 4.76 -6.87 4.09
N ALA A 19 3.62 -7.36 3.60
CA ALA A 19 2.35 -6.65 3.67
C ALA A 19 1.94 -6.31 5.11
N ARG A 20 2.26 -7.17 6.09
CA ARG A 20 1.92 -6.92 7.51
C ARG A 20 2.76 -5.80 8.09
N LYS A 21 4.05 -5.75 7.73
CA LYS A 21 4.93 -4.65 8.14
C LYS A 21 4.49 -3.33 7.53
N LEU A 22 4.10 -3.34 6.26
CA LEU A 22 3.56 -2.17 5.57
C LEU A 22 2.29 -1.66 6.25
N GLU A 23 1.30 -2.55 6.45
CA GLU A 23 0.06 -2.25 7.16
C GLU A 23 0.31 -1.66 8.55
N LYS A 24 1.20 -2.29 9.33
CA LYS A 24 1.54 -1.81 10.66
C LYS A 24 2.13 -0.40 10.63
N GLY A 25 3.07 -0.12 9.72
CA GLY A 25 3.67 1.20 9.65
C GLY A 25 2.71 2.28 9.15
N LEU A 26 1.73 1.93 8.31
CA LEU A 26 0.62 2.83 7.96
C LEU A 26 -0.28 3.12 9.16
N CYS A 27 -0.60 2.11 9.97
CA CYS A 27 -1.39 2.27 11.19
C CYS A 27 -0.66 3.06 12.31
N GLU A 28 0.66 3.23 12.22
CA GLU A 28 1.45 4.05 13.15
C GLU A 28 1.47 5.54 12.77
N MET A 29 0.93 5.90 11.60
CA MET A 29 0.81 7.30 11.18
C MET A 29 -0.24 8.03 11.99
N ASP A 30 0.02 9.32 12.23
CA ASP A 30 -0.96 10.20 12.87
C ASP A 30 -2.25 10.27 12.03
N GLU A 31 -3.38 10.42 12.71
CA GLU A 31 -4.73 10.45 12.13
C GLU A 31 -5.23 9.15 11.44
N VAL A 32 -4.39 8.14 11.21
CA VAL A 32 -4.81 6.83 10.68
C VAL A 32 -5.39 5.96 11.80
N VAL A 33 -6.58 5.41 11.55
CA VAL A 33 -7.31 4.53 12.48
C VAL A 33 -7.15 3.06 12.10
N ALA A 34 -7.24 2.75 10.81
CA ALA A 34 -7.12 1.38 10.31
C ALA A 34 -6.81 1.38 8.80
N ILE A 35 -6.25 0.27 8.34
CA ILE A 35 -6.07 -0.02 6.91
C ILE A 35 -6.94 -1.23 6.57
N HIS A 36 -7.72 -1.11 5.50
CA HIS A 36 -8.54 -2.20 4.98
C HIS A 36 -8.17 -2.49 3.53
N GLU A 37 -8.50 -3.71 3.09
CA GLU A 37 -8.39 -4.12 1.69
C GLU A 37 -7.00 -3.80 1.09
N LEU A 38 -5.93 -4.05 1.87
CA LEU A 38 -4.55 -3.84 1.41
C LEU A 38 -4.19 -4.90 0.37
N HIS A 39 -4.14 -4.47 -0.88
CA HIS A 39 -3.76 -5.27 -2.03
C HIS A 39 -2.41 -4.80 -2.57
N ILE A 40 -1.49 -5.73 -2.78
CA ILE A 40 -0.16 -5.48 -3.34
C ILE A 40 0.11 -6.56 -4.37
N TRP A 41 0.41 -6.17 -5.60
CA TRP A 41 0.66 -7.09 -6.71
C TRP A 41 1.74 -6.55 -7.66
N ALA A 42 2.35 -7.44 -8.44
CA ALA A 42 3.27 -7.05 -9.52
C ALA A 42 2.61 -7.28 -10.88
N ILE A 43 2.66 -6.27 -11.77
CA ILE A 43 2.23 -6.42 -13.17
C ILE A 43 3.38 -6.89 -14.07
N THR A 44 4.61 -6.53 -13.73
CA THR A 44 5.82 -7.03 -14.39
C THR A 44 6.98 -7.01 -13.39
N VAL A 45 8.12 -7.57 -13.77
CA VAL A 45 9.33 -7.57 -12.93
C VAL A 45 9.71 -6.13 -12.58
N GLY A 46 9.77 -5.84 -11.28
CA GLY A 46 10.13 -4.52 -10.76
C GLY A 46 9.03 -3.45 -10.80
N LYS A 47 7.81 -3.77 -11.29
CA LYS A 47 6.66 -2.86 -11.25
C LYS A 47 5.58 -3.38 -10.30
N VAL A 48 5.63 -2.88 -9.07
CA VAL A 48 4.65 -3.17 -8.02
C VAL A 48 3.56 -2.10 -8.01
N LEU A 49 2.32 -2.55 -7.76
CA LEU A 49 1.16 -1.71 -7.54
C LEU A 49 0.59 -2.00 -6.15
N LEU A 50 -0.03 -1.00 -5.56
CA LEU A 50 -0.71 -1.10 -4.28
C LEU A 50 -2.07 -0.41 -4.34
N ALA A 51 -3.09 -1.05 -3.79
CA ALA A 51 -4.36 -0.42 -3.49
C ALA A 51 -4.75 -0.69 -2.04
N CYS A 52 -5.31 0.31 -1.36
CA CYS A 52 -5.84 0.13 -0.01
C CYS A 52 -6.88 1.18 0.36
N HIS A 53 -7.64 0.89 1.40
CA HIS A 53 -8.53 1.84 2.05
C HIS A 53 -7.89 2.28 3.38
N VAL A 54 -7.83 3.58 3.61
CA VAL A 54 -7.27 4.18 4.82
C VAL A 54 -8.41 4.82 5.59
N LYS A 55 -8.75 4.23 6.73
CA LYS A 55 -9.69 4.81 7.68
C LYS A 55 -8.96 5.89 8.48
N VAL A 56 -9.45 7.13 8.42
CA VAL A 56 -8.89 8.27 9.15
C VAL A 56 -9.85 8.75 10.24
N ARG A 57 -9.36 9.55 11.19
CA ARG A 57 -10.23 10.21 12.17
C ARG A 57 -11.23 11.14 11.46
N PRO A 58 -12.45 11.34 12.00
CA PRO A 58 -13.47 12.19 11.36
C PRO A 58 -13.02 13.63 11.07
N GLU A 59 -12.17 14.19 11.94
CA GLU A 59 -11.66 15.57 11.86
C GLU A 59 -10.29 15.67 11.17
N ALA A 60 -9.77 14.56 10.65
CA ALA A 60 -8.48 14.54 9.99
C ALA A 60 -8.51 15.32 8.67
N ASP A 61 -7.39 15.96 8.34
CA ASP A 61 -7.14 16.46 6.99
C ASP A 61 -6.84 15.27 6.06
N ALA A 62 -7.86 14.88 5.30
CA ALA A 62 -7.79 13.74 4.40
C ALA A 62 -6.73 13.89 3.29
N GLU A 63 -6.48 15.11 2.81
CA GLU A 63 -5.50 15.37 1.75
C GLU A 63 -4.08 15.24 2.31
N MET A 64 -3.83 15.81 3.50
CA MET A 64 -2.56 15.65 4.19
C MET A 64 -2.25 14.19 4.52
N VAL A 65 -3.25 13.42 5.00
CA VAL A 65 -3.05 11.99 5.29
C VAL A 65 -2.76 11.21 4.02
N LEU A 66 -3.51 11.47 2.93
CA LEU A 66 -3.26 10.84 1.64
C LEU A 66 -1.82 11.08 1.16
N ASP A 67 -1.35 12.32 1.20
CA ASP A 67 0.01 12.67 0.81
C ASP A 67 1.05 11.95 1.67
N ASN A 68 0.87 11.92 3.00
CA ASN A 68 1.77 11.22 3.92
C ASN A 68 1.84 9.71 3.65
N VAL A 69 0.69 9.08 3.38
CA VAL A 69 0.60 7.65 3.06
C VAL A 69 1.33 7.37 1.74
N ILE A 70 1.10 8.18 0.70
CA ILE A 70 1.78 8.05 -0.60
C ILE A 70 3.30 8.18 -0.42
N ASP A 71 3.74 9.20 0.32
CA ASP A 71 5.15 9.49 0.53
C ASP A 71 5.86 8.36 1.28
N TYR A 72 5.24 7.82 2.33
CA TYR A 72 5.77 6.67 3.07
C TYR A 72 5.88 5.42 2.20
N ILE A 73 4.81 5.06 1.47
CA ILE A 73 4.81 3.88 0.59
C ILE A 73 5.92 4.01 -0.46
N ARG A 74 6.10 5.20 -1.01
CA ARG A 74 7.16 5.49 -1.99
C ARG A 74 8.55 5.39 -1.37
N ARG A 75 8.78 5.94 -0.17
CA ARG A 75 10.10 5.98 0.47
C ARG A 75 10.54 4.62 1.00
N GLU A 76 9.64 3.92 1.68
CA GLU A 76 9.98 2.67 2.38
C GLU A 76 9.91 1.44 1.48
N TYR A 77 9.02 1.44 0.48
CA TYR A 77 8.76 0.26 -0.36
C TYR A 77 9.02 0.49 -1.86
N ASN A 78 9.39 1.72 -2.26
CA ASN A 78 9.65 2.09 -3.66
C ASN A 78 8.46 1.78 -4.60
N ILE A 79 7.23 1.85 -4.08
CA ILE A 79 6.01 1.66 -4.86
C ILE A 79 5.49 3.04 -5.28
N SER A 80 5.47 3.30 -6.59
CA SER A 80 5.06 4.59 -7.15
C SER A 80 3.62 4.60 -7.70
N HIS A 81 3.07 3.42 -8.00
CA HIS A 81 1.73 3.28 -8.55
C HIS A 81 0.81 2.82 -7.43
N VAL A 82 0.14 3.78 -6.79
CA VAL A 82 -0.73 3.55 -5.63
C VAL A 82 -2.11 4.12 -5.88
N THR A 83 -3.14 3.40 -5.42
CA THR A 83 -4.53 3.88 -5.39
C THR A 83 -5.01 3.80 -3.95
N ILE A 84 -5.35 4.93 -3.34
CA ILE A 84 -5.74 4.99 -1.93
C ILE A 84 -7.12 5.61 -1.84
N GLN A 85 -8.04 4.93 -1.16
CA GLN A 85 -9.34 5.48 -0.78
C GLN A 85 -9.28 5.93 0.67
N ILE A 86 -9.57 7.19 0.94
CA ILE A 86 -9.71 7.70 2.31
C ILE A 86 -11.16 7.47 2.77
N GLU A 87 -11.33 6.88 3.95
CA GLU A 87 -12.61 6.61 4.59
C GLU A 87 -12.70 7.31 5.95
N ARG A 88 -13.90 7.80 6.32
CA ARG A 88 -14.21 8.40 7.63
C ARG A 88 -15.09 7.50 8.46
#